data_AF-A0A5E4DID1-F1
#
_entry.id   AF-A0A5E4DID1-F1
#
_cell.length_a   1.000
_cell.length_b   1.000
_cell.length_c   1.000
_cell.angle_alpha   90.00
_cell.angle_beta   90.00
_cell.angle_gamma   90.00
#
_symmetry.space_group_name_H-M   'P 1'
#
loop_
_entity.id
_entity.type
_entity.pdbx_description
1 polymer ?
#
loop_
_entity_poly.entity_id
_entity_poly.type
_entity_poly.pdbx_seq_one_letter_code
_entity_poly.pdbx_strand_id
1 'polypeptide(L)'
;ETLQVEEDDRPELPWWKCKKWALHILARLFERYGSPGNVSKEYNEFAEVFLKAFAVGVQQVLLKVLYQYKEKQYMAPRVLQQTLNYINQGVSHALTWKNLKPHIQGIIQDVIFPLMCYTDADEELWQEDPYEYIRMKFGEEF
;
A
#
# COMPACT_ATOMS: atom_id res chain seq x y z
N GLU A 1 3.44 16.78 14.79
CA GLU A 1 1.99 16.50 14.73
C GLU A 1 1.70 15.02 14.95
N THR A 2 1.93 14.11 13.99
CA THR A 2 1.65 12.66 14.21
C THR A 2 2.40 12.07 15.41
N LEU A 3 3.70 12.35 15.56
CA LEU A 3 4.53 11.80 16.65
C LEU A 3 4.21 12.41 18.03
N GLN A 4 3.32 13.40 18.11
CA GLN A 4 2.87 14.00 19.37
C GLN A 4 1.66 13.27 19.98
N VAL A 5 1.19 12.22 19.31
CA VAL A 5 0.02 11.42 19.69
C VAL A 5 0.49 9.99 19.99
N GLU A 6 -0.17 9.36 20.96
CA GLU A 6 0.06 7.96 21.34
C GLU A 6 -0.03 7.04 20.12
N GLU A 7 0.80 6.01 20.09
CA GLU A 7 1.00 5.16 18.91
C GLU A 7 -0.30 4.58 18.35
N ASP A 8 -1.17 4.11 19.24
CA ASP A 8 -2.45 3.50 18.91
C ASP A 8 -3.47 4.50 18.35
N ASP A 9 -3.34 5.78 18.70
CA ASP A 9 -4.21 6.86 18.25
C ASP A 9 -3.73 7.52 16.96
N ARG A 10 -2.46 7.31 16.57
CA ARG A 10 -1.89 7.89 15.34
C ARG A 10 -2.72 7.55 14.09
N PRO A 11 -3.18 6.30 13.84
CA PRO A 11 -4.01 5.99 12.67
C PRO A 11 -5.34 6.74 12.63
N GLU A 12 -5.84 7.20 13.78
CA GLU A 12 -7.13 7.84 13.91
C GLU A 12 -7.11 9.34 13.54
N LEU A 13 -5.93 9.91 13.31
CA LEU A 13 -5.78 11.31 12.94
C LEU A 13 -6.42 11.60 11.56
N PRO A 14 -7.03 12.78 11.37
CA PRO A 14 -7.83 13.08 10.18
C PRO A 14 -7.08 12.88 8.86
N TRP A 15 -5.79 13.23 8.81
CA TRP A 15 -4.99 13.09 7.58
C TRP A 15 -4.67 11.62 7.24
N TRP A 16 -4.52 10.74 8.24
CA TRP A 16 -4.33 9.31 8.00
C TRP A 16 -5.63 8.65 7.53
N LYS A 17 -6.76 9.01 8.13
CA LYS A 17 -8.10 8.61 7.66
C LYS A 17 -8.34 9.06 6.21
N CYS A 18 -8.01 10.31 5.89
CA CYS A 18 -8.14 10.83 4.52
C CYS A 18 -7.27 10.05 3.53
N LYS A 19 -5.99 9.82 3.84
CA LYS A 19 -5.07 9.05 2.99
C LYS A 19 -5.56 7.61 2.78
N LYS A 20 -6.04 6.95 3.84
CA LYS A 20 -6.60 5.59 3.79
C LYS A 20 -7.77 5.50 2.79
N TRP A 21 -8.73 6.42 2.90
CA TRP A 21 -9.91 6.40 2.02
C TRP A 21 -9.59 6.82 0.59
N ALA A 22 -8.71 7.81 0.40
CA ALA A 22 -8.23 8.16 -0.94
C ALA A 22 -7.54 6.98 -1.63
N LEU A 23 -6.64 6.28 -0.92
CA LEU A 23 -5.99 5.07 -1.41
C LEU A 23 -6.97 3.95 -1.72
N HIS A 24 -7.98 3.74 -0.86
CA HIS A 24 -9.01 2.75 -1.09
C HIS A 24 -9.73 2.99 -2.42
N ILE A 25 -10.14 4.24 -2.67
CA ILE A 25 -10.81 4.62 -3.91
C ILE A 25 -9.88 4.43 -5.12
N LEU A 26 -8.61 4.85 -5.01
CA LEU A 26 -7.65 4.71 -6.11
C LEU A 26 -7.35 3.25 -6.43
N ALA A 27 -7.21 2.39 -5.43
CA ALA A 27 -7.05 0.94 -5.62
C ALA A 27 -8.28 0.34 -6.31
N ARG A 28 -9.50 0.71 -5.88
CA ARG A 28 -10.75 0.27 -6.52
C ARG A 28 -10.87 0.73 -7.98
N LEU A 29 -10.47 1.96 -8.26
CA LEU A 29 -10.42 2.47 -9.63
C LEU A 29 -9.41 1.68 -10.48
N PHE A 30 -8.24 1.37 -9.93
CA PHE A 30 -7.23 0.64 -10.66
C PHE A 30 -7.63 -0.83 -10.90
N GLU A 31 -8.25 -1.47 -9.91
CA GLU A 31 -8.85 -2.80 -10.05
C GLU A 31 -9.90 -2.87 -11.15
N ARG A 32 -10.79 -1.89 -11.20
CA ARG A 32 -11.91 -1.90 -12.15
C ARG A 32 -11.54 -1.40 -13.54
N TYR A 33 -10.61 -0.45 -13.65
CA TYR A 33 -10.35 0.29 -14.89
C TYR A 33 -8.88 0.28 -15.33
N GLY A 34 -8.01 -0.44 -14.63
CA GLY A 34 -6.59 -0.58 -14.97
C GLY A 34 -6.31 -1.43 -16.21
N SER A 35 -7.27 -2.25 -16.63
CA SER A 35 -7.17 -3.07 -17.83
C SER A 35 -8.31 -2.74 -18.79
N PRO A 36 -8.12 -1.78 -19.72
CA PRO A 36 -9.15 -1.42 -20.70
C PRO A 36 -9.66 -2.60 -21.52
N GLY A 37 -8.85 -3.64 -21.72
CA GLY A 37 -9.30 -4.87 -22.40
C GLY A 37 -10.31 -5.72 -21.61
N ASN A 38 -10.44 -5.49 -20.30
CA ASN A 38 -11.28 -6.29 -19.40
C ASN A 38 -12.50 -5.51 -18.87
N VAL A 39 -12.77 -4.29 -19.36
CA VAL A 39 -13.94 -3.51 -18.93
C VAL A 39 -15.10 -3.63 -19.93
N SER A 40 -16.32 -3.34 -19.49
CA SER A 40 -17.46 -3.26 -20.41
C SER A 40 -17.26 -2.10 -21.40
N LYS A 41 -17.80 -2.25 -22.61
CA LYS A 41 -17.58 -1.31 -23.73
C LYS A 41 -17.87 0.15 -23.37
N GLU A 42 -18.85 0.38 -22.52
CA GLU A 42 -19.24 1.71 -22.00
C GLU A 42 -18.16 2.39 -21.15
N TYR A 43 -17.23 1.65 -20.55
CA TYR A 43 -16.15 2.19 -19.72
C TYR A 43 -14.78 2.18 -20.40
N ASN A 44 -14.66 1.71 -21.65
CA ASN A 44 -13.38 1.60 -22.34
C ASN A 44 -12.64 2.93 -22.42
N GLU A 45 -13.34 4.00 -22.81
CA GLU A 45 -12.75 5.34 -22.93
C GLU A 45 -12.26 5.86 -21.57
N PHE A 46 -13.05 5.68 -20.52
CA PHE A 46 -12.65 6.05 -19.17
C PHE A 46 -11.44 5.25 -18.70
N ALA A 47 -11.41 3.94 -18.94
CA ALA A 47 -10.30 3.08 -18.54
C ALA A 47 -8.99 3.47 -19.23
N GLU A 48 -9.05 3.80 -20.52
CA GLU A 48 -7.90 4.31 -21.27
C GLU A 48 -7.38 5.64 -20.70
N VAL A 49 -8.28 6.58 -20.40
CA VAL A 49 -7.92 7.87 -19.78
C VAL A 49 -7.35 7.67 -18.38
N PHE A 50 -8.00 6.84 -17.55
CA PHE A 50 -7.54 6.52 -16.21
C PHE A 50 -6.12 5.96 -16.22
N LEU A 51 -5.87 4.94 -17.04
CA LEU A 51 -4.58 4.27 -17.11
C LEU A 51 -3.48 5.22 -17.60
N LYS A 52 -3.74 6.01 -18.65
CA LYS A 52 -2.74 6.90 -19.26
C LYS A 52 -2.48 8.17 -18.45
N ALA A 53 -3.52 8.78 -17.88
CA ALA A 53 -3.41 10.09 -17.23
C ALA A 53 -3.19 10.00 -15.71
N PHE A 54 -3.75 8.98 -15.05
CA PHE A 54 -3.79 8.93 -13.58
C PHE A 54 -2.95 7.82 -12.98
N ALA A 55 -2.98 6.61 -13.55
CA ALA A 55 -2.39 5.44 -12.88
C ALA A 55 -0.90 5.60 -12.56
N VAL A 56 -0.13 6.16 -13.50
CA VAL A 56 1.30 6.46 -13.32
C VAL A 56 1.54 7.59 -12.32
N GLY A 57 0.73 8.65 -12.35
CA GLY A 57 0.83 9.77 -11.42
C GLY A 57 0.56 9.36 -9.97
N VAL A 58 -0.48 8.54 -9.77
CA VAL A 58 -0.79 7.93 -8.48
C VAL A 58 0.39 7.07 -8.03
N GLN A 59 0.89 6.19 -8.89
CA GLN A 59 2.03 5.33 -8.60
C GLN A 59 3.26 6.12 -8.12
N GLN A 60 3.57 7.27 -8.73
CA GLN A 60 4.69 8.12 -8.29
C GLN A 60 4.49 8.70 -6.89
N VAL A 61 3.27 9.10 -6.53
CA VAL A 61 2.94 9.54 -5.16
C VAL A 61 3.11 8.39 -4.17
N LEU A 62 2.70 7.19 -4.56
CA LEU A 62 2.80 5.98 -3.74
C LEU A 62 4.24 5.51 -3.54
N LEU A 63 5.10 5.67 -4.54
CA LEU A 63 6.53 5.44 -4.39
C LEU A 63 7.16 6.38 -3.34
N LYS A 64 6.69 7.64 -3.25
CA LYS A 64 7.14 8.55 -2.19
C LYS A 64 6.71 8.08 -0.81
N VAL A 65 5.51 7.52 -0.66
CA VAL A 65 5.05 6.90 0.60
C VAL A 65 5.98 5.76 1.01
N LEU A 66 6.36 4.88 0.08
CA LEU A 66 7.30 3.79 0.36
C LEU A 66 8.70 4.31 0.72
N TYR A 67 9.15 5.39 0.07
CA TYR A 67 10.41 6.05 0.39
C TYR A 67 10.39 6.68 1.79
N GLN A 68 9.29 7.33 2.18
CA GLN A 68 9.12 7.87 3.54
C GLN A 68 9.18 6.76 4.59
N TYR A 69 8.53 5.62 4.33
CA TYR A 69 8.62 4.45 5.20
C TYR A 69 10.07 3.94 5.32
N LYS A 70 10.81 3.84 4.20
CA LYS A 70 12.23 3.48 4.19
C LYS A 70 13.06 4.41 5.09
N GLU A 71 12.82 5.72 5.02
CA GLU A 71 13.47 6.75 5.84
C GLU A 71 12.96 6.76 7.31
N LYS A 72 12.29 5.69 7.76
CA LYS A 72 11.76 5.51 9.11
C LYS A 72 10.75 6.58 9.53
N GLN A 73 10.10 7.24 8.57
CA GLN A 73 8.97 8.11 8.86
C GLN A 73 7.75 7.25 9.14
N TYR A 74 7.00 7.62 10.18
CA TYR A 74 5.76 6.93 10.52
C TYR A 74 4.78 6.98 9.35
N MET A 75 4.29 5.80 8.96
CA MET A 75 3.18 5.62 8.03
C MET A 75 2.11 4.78 8.71
N ALA A 76 0.85 5.24 8.69
CA ALA A 76 -0.25 4.46 9.25
C ALA A 76 -0.29 3.07 8.57
N PRO A 77 -0.40 1.95 9.33
CA PRO A 77 -0.28 0.59 8.78
C PRO A 77 -1.20 0.33 7.59
N ARG A 78 -2.47 0.76 7.67
CA ARG A 78 -3.44 0.58 6.58
C ARG A 78 -3.08 1.38 5.33
N VAL A 79 -2.46 2.55 5.47
CA VAL A 79 -1.97 3.37 4.33
C VAL A 79 -0.80 2.66 3.65
N LEU A 80 0.13 2.10 4.41
CA LEU A 80 1.25 1.33 3.87
C LEU A 80 0.77 0.08 3.14
N GLN A 81 -0.14 -0.69 3.75
CA GLN A 81 -0.73 -1.89 3.15
C GLN A 81 -1.45 -1.58 1.83
N GLN A 82 -2.32 -0.56 1.80
CA GLN A 82 -3.02 -0.16 0.58
C GLN A 82 -2.05 0.35 -0.51
N THR A 83 -0.97 1.01 -0.10
CA THR A 83 0.09 1.42 -1.02
C THR A 83 0.74 0.21 -1.68
N LEU A 84 1.12 -0.81 -0.90
CA LEU A 84 1.69 -2.05 -1.42
C LEU A 84 0.71 -2.80 -2.34
N ASN A 85 -0.59 -2.83 -1.99
CA ASN A 85 -1.61 -3.44 -2.84
C ASN A 85 -1.72 -2.76 -4.21
N TYR A 86 -1.70 -1.43 -4.25
CA TYR A 86 -1.71 -0.69 -5.51
C TYR A 86 -0.45 -0.96 -6.34
N ILE A 87 0.72 -1.00 -5.70
CA ILE A 87 1.99 -1.31 -6.38
C ILE A 87 1.96 -2.73 -6.94
N ASN A 88 1.47 -3.71 -6.17
CA ASN A 88 1.32 -5.10 -6.60
C ASN A 88 0.42 -5.21 -7.83
N GLN A 89 -0.73 -4.52 -7.83
CA GLN A 89 -1.58 -4.43 -9.01
C GLN A 89 -0.86 -3.81 -10.21
N GLY A 90 -0.09 -2.75 -9.98
CA GLY A 90 0.72 -2.08 -11.00
C GLY A 90 1.80 -2.95 -11.66
N VAL A 91 2.21 -4.07 -11.05
CA VAL A 91 3.14 -5.04 -11.65
C VAL A 91 2.51 -5.74 -12.86
N SER A 92 1.21 -6.00 -12.83
CA SER A 92 0.50 -6.74 -13.89
C SER A 92 0.21 -5.92 -15.14
N HIS A 93 0.35 -4.58 -15.11
CA HIS A 93 0.06 -3.71 -16.25
C HIS A 93 1.34 -3.14 -16.87
N ALA A 94 1.50 -3.30 -18.19
CA ALA A 94 2.73 -2.93 -18.90
C ALA A 94 3.13 -1.44 -18.72
N LEU A 95 2.15 -0.53 -18.71
CA LEU A 95 2.39 0.91 -18.56
C LEU A 95 2.96 1.26 -17.18
N THR A 96 2.34 0.77 -16.11
CA THR A 96 2.77 1.03 -14.73
C THR A 96 4.03 0.24 -14.38
N TRP A 97 4.19 -0.98 -14.93
CA TRP A 97 5.39 -1.78 -14.76
C TRP A 97 6.63 -1.09 -15.33
N LYS A 98 6.54 -0.47 -16.52
CA LYS A 98 7.65 0.29 -17.11
C LYS A 98 8.19 1.36 -16.14
N ASN A 99 7.31 2.00 -15.38
CA ASN A 99 7.67 2.98 -14.36
C ASN A 99 8.10 2.34 -13.03
N LEU A 100 7.56 1.18 -12.66
CA LEU A 100 7.86 0.48 -11.41
C LEU A 100 9.22 -0.22 -11.42
N LYS A 101 9.56 -0.81 -12.57
CA LYS A 101 10.73 -1.67 -12.76
C LYS A 101 12.05 -1.10 -12.20
N PRO A 102 12.42 0.18 -12.41
CA PRO A 102 13.66 0.70 -11.83
C PRO A 102 13.67 0.78 -10.30
N HIS A 103 12.51 0.76 -9.64
CA HIS A 103 12.38 0.90 -8.19
C HIS A 103 12.14 -0.44 -7.47
N ILE A 104 11.69 -1.48 -8.18
CA ILE A 104 11.19 -2.71 -7.56
C ILE A 104 12.23 -3.42 -6.69
N GLN A 105 13.51 -3.42 -7.11
CA GLN A 105 14.58 -4.03 -6.33
C GLN A 105 14.77 -3.32 -4.98
N GLY A 106 14.77 -1.99 -4.98
CA GLY A 106 14.86 -1.20 -3.75
C GLY A 106 13.63 -1.37 -2.86
N ILE A 107 12.43 -1.46 -3.45
CA ILE A 107 11.20 -1.73 -2.69
C ILE A 107 11.28 -3.10 -2.00
N ILE A 108 11.76 -4.13 -2.71
CA ILE A 108 11.90 -5.47 -2.13
C ILE A 108 12.89 -5.45 -0.96
N GLN A 109 14.07 -4.86 -1.16
CA GLN A 109 15.15 -4.85 -0.17
C GLN A 109 14.86 -3.96 1.04
N ASP A 110 14.36 -2.74 0.81
CA ASP A 110 14.29 -1.70 1.83
C ASP A 110 12.89 -1.59 2.48
N VAL A 111 11.86 -2.17 1.87
CA VAL A 111 10.48 -2.06 2.36
C VAL A 111 9.88 -3.43 2.64
N ILE A 112 9.78 -4.30 1.63
CA ILE A 112 9.08 -5.59 1.76
C ILE A 112 9.84 -6.52 2.70
N PHE A 113 11.16 -6.68 2.52
CA PHE A 113 11.94 -7.57 3.36
C PHE A 113 11.88 -7.18 4.85
N PRO A 114 12.14 -5.93 5.25
CA PRO A 114 11.99 -5.51 6.64
C PRO A 114 10.58 -5.70 7.21
N LEU A 115 9.52 -5.53 6.40
CA LEU A 115 8.14 -5.77 6.82
C LEU A 115 7.82 -7.25 7.09
N MET A 116 8.53 -8.16 6.42
CA MET A 116 8.35 -9.61 6.61
C MET A 116 9.26 -10.18 7.71
N CYS A 117 10.27 -9.42 8.15
CA CYS A 117 11.14 -9.85 9.23
C CYS A 117 10.36 -9.92 10.54
N TYR A 118 10.68 -10.94 11.33
CA TYR A 118 10.24 -11.03 12.70
C TYR A 118 10.89 -9.92 13.53
N THR A 119 10.06 -9.18 14.27
CA THR A 119 10.47 -7.98 15.01
C THR A 119 10.55 -8.24 16.52
N ASP A 120 11.19 -7.34 17.28
CA ASP A 120 11.22 -7.45 18.73
C ASP A 120 9.81 -7.38 19.35
N ALA A 121 8.90 -6.62 18.74
CA ALA A 121 7.49 -6.57 19.14
C ALA A 121 6.75 -7.90 18.85
N ASP A 122 7.15 -8.59 17.79
CA ASP A 122 6.64 -9.94 17.50
C ASP A 122 7.11 -10.95 18.55
N GLU A 123 8.38 -10.86 18.99
CA GLU A 123 8.91 -11.67 20.08
C GLU A 123 8.20 -11.41 21.40
N GLU A 124 8.01 -10.13 21.75
CA GLU A 124 7.27 -9.76 22.95
C GLU A 124 5.85 -10.34 22.93
N LEU A 125 5.11 -10.16 21.84
CA LEU A 125 3.76 -10.71 21.71
C LEU A 125 3.76 -12.24 21.75
N TRP A 126 4.73 -12.90 21.14
CA TRP A 126 4.87 -14.35 21.19
C TRP A 126 5.10 -14.88 22.62
N GLN A 127 5.89 -14.16 23.43
CA GLN A 127 6.15 -14.53 24.82
C GLN A 127 4.97 -14.20 25.75
N GLU A 128 4.26 -13.10 25.51
CA GLU A 128 3.13 -12.65 26.35
C GLU A 128 1.81 -13.35 26.01
N ASP A 129 1.45 -13.41 24.74
CA ASP A 129 0.21 -14.01 24.23
C ASP A 129 0.44 -14.68 22.85
N PRO A 130 0.97 -15.92 22.82
CA PRO A 130 1.24 -16.63 21.57
C PRO A 130 -0.02 -16.91 20.74
N TYR A 131 -1.20 -16.96 21.37
CA TYR A 131 -2.46 -17.12 20.63
C TYR A 131 -2.82 -15.85 19.86
N GLU A 132 -2.66 -14.68 20.48
CA GLU A 132 -2.84 -13.39 19.81
C GLU A 132 -1.82 -13.19 18.68
N TYR A 133 -0.55 -13.55 18.90
CA TYR A 133 0.46 -13.55 17.84
C TYR A 133 0.03 -14.38 16.62
N ILE A 134 -0.40 -15.63 16.86
CA ILE A 134 -0.86 -16.51 15.78
C ILE A 134 -2.09 -15.91 15.08
N ARG A 135 -3.04 -15.36 15.82
CA ARG A 135 -4.24 -14.70 15.27
C ARG A 135 -3.88 -13.50 14.41
N MET A 136 -2.97 -12.64 14.86
CA MET A 136 -2.56 -11.44 14.13
C MET A 136 -1.75 -11.76 12.86
N LYS A 137 -0.88 -12.77 12.91
CA LYS A 137 0.00 -13.12 11.78
C LYS A 137 -0.63 -14.09 10.78
N PHE A 138 -1.50 -14.99 11.23
CA PHE A 138 -2.03 -16.10 10.44
C PHE A 138 -3.56 -16.22 10.46
N GLY A 139 -4.27 -15.35 11.18
CA GLY A 139 -5.73 -15.30 11.16
C GLY A 139 -6.29 -14.86 9.81
N GLU A 140 -7.45 -15.38 9.44
CA GLU A 140 -8.08 -15.24 8.11
C GLU A 140 -8.70 -13.85 7.81
N GLU A 141 -8.37 -12.79 8.54
CA GLU A 141 -8.95 -11.45 8.29
C GLU A 141 -8.03 -10.59 7.42
N PHE A 142 -8.18 -10.70 6.09
CA PHE A 142 -7.62 -9.79 5.08
C PHE A 142 -8.71 -9.05 4.30
#